data_AF-A0A4C2E3V8-F1
#
_entry.id   AF-A0A4C2E3V8-F1
#
_cell.length_a   1.000
_cell.length_b   1.000
_cell.length_c   1.000
_cell.angle_alpha   90.00
_cell.angle_beta   90.00
_cell.angle_gamma   90.00
#
_symmetry.space_group_name_H-M   'P 1'
#
loop_
_entity.id
_entity.type
_entity.pdbx_description
1 polymer ?
#
loop_
_entity_poly.entity_id
_entity_poly.type
_entity_poly.pdbx_seq_one_letter_code
_entity_poly.pdbx_strand_id
1 'polypeptide(L)'
;MPEHRLSRSEVRLNPFSIGNPHPYSHSRTRSRSHSRSSSKTRPSLTGPRPSQRLIRTISVDSDVSVGEDEFALETGESQVPPEVPEEGSTDIVDGLEGLKLGEKSSYRESENVEVPYVSTVLDNSLPLDYLQDDVLNTIQTLRIPKWYVKGSMGVSPLDRKKIKMTKITGAMTNVIYKVEYPGHPSLLLRVYGRNIDTIIDREYELQVLARLSRRNIGPSLYGCFQNGRFEQFLENASTLGKDDIRDWKTSQRIARRMKELHTGVPLMKSEREQGPACWIKIEKWLDTIEQKGEQWINDVSNVQRWLMCRDWPTFKRTVLRYRDWLYSRGLPYVRQGLVFCHNDTQYGNLLLSSPVIPLDNVDPVISNPKSASSSSTTSLFPQDSNVSLEQILNPPIQEQSQDSKLVVIDFEYAGANPAAYDLANHFSEWMYDYNSSQPDKCFTSQFPTREQMLNFLYSYVSHLRNNTAAPIDEEVKFYYNSIIKWRATPQLFWSLWGILQSGKLDAPAQLNDEKERPSGGKYIFTEMDEASDALETSDSTSDSSSEKGVDVDSFNYVSYSRHKIELFWGDLLQLGVAEKDACVGIKEQLDANQL
;
A
#
# COMPACT_ATOMS: atom_id res chain seq x y z
N MET A 1 79.50 1.53 -0.04
CA MET A 1 80.36 0.50 0.58
C MET A 1 79.53 -0.24 1.61
N PRO A 2 79.37 -1.57 1.51
CA PRO A 2 79.18 -2.39 0.30
C PRO A 2 77.96 -3.35 0.44
N GLU A 3 77.29 -3.81 -0.64
CA GLU A 3 77.49 -5.05 -1.45
C GLU A 3 77.27 -6.36 -0.64
N HIS A 4 76.57 -7.40 -1.09
CA HIS A 4 76.62 -8.24 -2.32
C HIS A 4 75.26 -8.99 -2.44
N ARG A 5 74.62 -9.34 -3.57
CA ARG A 5 74.94 -9.89 -4.91
C ARG A 5 75.37 -11.37 -4.97
N LEU A 6 74.62 -12.10 -5.81
CA LEU A 6 74.92 -13.35 -6.58
C LEU A 6 74.63 -14.70 -5.92
N SER A 7 74.33 -15.79 -6.64
CA SER A 7 73.64 -16.11 -7.91
C SER A 7 73.84 -17.61 -8.18
N ARG A 8 72.90 -18.23 -8.93
CA ARG A 8 73.11 -19.39 -9.85
C ARG A 8 73.38 -20.76 -9.20
N SER A 9 72.98 -21.91 -9.77
CA SER A 9 72.51 -22.28 -11.12
C SER A 9 72.08 -23.76 -11.14
N GLU A 10 71.07 -24.07 -11.99
CA GLU A 10 70.93 -25.19 -12.95
C GLU A 10 71.31 -26.64 -12.55
N VAL A 11 70.60 -27.69 -12.95
CA VAL A 11 70.60 -28.35 -14.28
C VAL A 11 69.44 -29.39 -14.27
N ARG A 12 68.41 -29.30 -15.14
CA ARG A 12 68.25 -29.89 -16.49
C ARG A 12 68.07 -31.44 -16.52
N LEU A 13 66.91 -31.90 -17.01
CA LEU A 13 66.72 -32.82 -18.17
C LEU A 13 65.38 -33.62 -18.10
N ASN A 14 64.50 -33.33 -19.07
CA ASN A 14 63.53 -34.25 -19.71
C ASN A 14 64.28 -34.95 -20.89
N PRO A 15 63.77 -35.92 -21.71
CA PRO A 15 62.37 -36.29 -22.04
C PRO A 15 62.12 -37.80 -22.41
N PHE A 16 61.00 -38.09 -23.12
CA PHE A 16 60.53 -39.29 -23.87
C PHE A 16 59.57 -40.25 -23.13
N SER A 17 58.53 -40.87 -23.72
CA SER A 17 57.64 -40.62 -24.87
C SER A 17 56.71 -41.84 -25.02
N ILE A 18 55.45 -41.62 -25.46
CA ILE A 18 54.60 -42.47 -26.33
C ILE A 18 53.92 -43.73 -25.76
N GLY A 19 52.58 -43.82 -25.96
CA GLY A 19 51.91 -45.07 -26.38
C GLY A 19 50.57 -45.46 -25.71
N ASN A 20 49.43 -45.20 -26.38
CA ASN A 20 48.09 -45.81 -26.22
C ASN A 20 48.08 -47.34 -26.58
N PRO A 21 46.98 -48.15 -26.53
CA PRO A 21 45.58 -47.98 -26.07
C PRO A 21 44.98 -49.18 -25.23
N HIS A 22 43.69 -49.05 -24.83
CA HIS A 22 42.61 -50.01 -24.41
C HIS A 22 42.69 -51.53 -24.84
N PRO A 23 41.81 -52.50 -24.42
CA PRO A 23 40.54 -52.48 -23.62
C PRO A 23 40.24 -53.74 -22.70
N TYR A 24 39.00 -53.80 -22.16
CA TYR A 24 38.20 -54.98 -21.72
C TYR A 24 38.26 -55.57 -20.28
N SER A 25 37.13 -55.38 -19.59
CA SER A 25 36.31 -56.30 -18.77
C SER A 25 36.89 -57.59 -18.18
N HIS A 26 36.74 -57.78 -16.86
CA HIS A 26 35.77 -58.75 -16.31
C HIS A 26 35.66 -58.68 -14.79
N SER A 27 34.42 -58.84 -14.33
CA SER A 27 34.00 -59.09 -12.96
C SER A 27 34.59 -60.37 -12.37
N ARG A 28 35.01 -60.34 -11.11
CA ARG A 28 34.68 -61.41 -10.16
C ARG A 28 34.83 -60.98 -8.71
N THR A 29 33.77 -61.32 -7.99
CA THR A 29 33.51 -61.20 -6.57
C THR A 29 34.53 -61.97 -5.71
N ARG A 30 34.98 -61.36 -4.62
CA ARG A 30 35.46 -62.10 -3.45
C ARG A 30 35.14 -61.33 -2.16
N SER A 31 34.20 -61.89 -1.43
CA SER A 31 33.81 -61.54 -0.07
C SER A 31 34.91 -61.90 0.94
N ARG A 32 35.28 -60.95 1.80
CA ARG A 32 35.86 -61.18 3.13
C ARG A 32 35.26 -60.18 4.14
N SER A 33 34.49 -60.73 5.06
CA SER A 33 34.21 -60.23 6.42
C SER A 33 35.53 -60.10 7.20
N HIS A 34 35.79 -59.23 8.19
CA HIS A 34 35.04 -58.38 9.13
C HIS A 34 35.91 -57.12 9.35
N SER A 35 35.40 -55.93 9.72
CA SER A 35 35.12 -55.60 11.12
C SER A 35 34.32 -54.30 11.25
N ARG A 36 33.43 -54.30 12.24
CA ARG A 36 32.50 -53.23 12.58
C ARG A 36 33.25 -52.06 13.24
N SER A 37 32.99 -50.85 12.75
CA SER A 37 33.05 -49.62 13.53
C SER A 37 31.87 -48.75 13.10
N SER A 38 31.05 -48.39 14.07
CA SER A 38 29.77 -47.70 13.93
C SER A 38 29.95 -46.22 13.63
N SER A 39 29.42 -45.76 12.50
CA SER A 39 28.83 -44.43 12.42
C SER A 39 27.61 -44.50 11.50
N LYS A 40 26.44 -44.22 12.07
CA LYS A 40 25.17 -44.11 11.35
C LYS A 40 25.18 -42.77 10.59
N THR A 41 25.77 -42.74 9.40
CA THR A 41 25.43 -41.71 8.41
C THR A 41 24.11 -42.11 7.75
N ARG A 42 23.02 -41.46 8.17
CA ARG A 42 21.78 -41.45 7.38
C ARG A 42 22.09 -40.78 6.03
N PRO A 43 21.53 -41.27 4.92
CA PRO A 43 21.68 -40.63 3.61
C PRO A 43 20.92 -39.30 3.64
N SER A 44 21.63 -38.20 3.38
CA SER A 44 21.01 -36.89 3.16
C SER A 44 20.14 -36.97 1.90
N LEU A 45 18.84 -36.90 2.11
CA LEU A 45 17.85 -36.67 1.06
C LEU A 45 18.11 -35.27 0.45
N THR A 46 18.22 -35.24 -0.87
CA THR A 46 18.11 -34.08 -1.77
C THR A 46 19.05 -32.90 -1.51
N GLY A 47 20.16 -32.83 -2.24
CA GLY A 47 20.87 -31.57 -2.46
C GLY A 47 19.96 -30.55 -3.18
N PRO A 48 20.10 -29.24 -2.90
CA PRO A 48 19.27 -28.23 -3.55
C PRO A 48 19.63 -28.20 -5.04
N ARG A 49 18.65 -28.41 -5.92
CA ARG A 49 18.79 -27.92 -7.29
C ARG A 49 19.01 -26.41 -7.21
N PRO A 50 20.01 -25.83 -7.91
CA PRO A 50 20.21 -24.39 -7.88
C PRO A 50 18.93 -23.73 -8.39
N SER A 51 18.28 -22.95 -7.53
CA SER A 51 17.10 -22.16 -7.88
C SER A 51 17.48 -21.27 -9.05
N GLN A 52 16.92 -21.51 -10.24
CA GLN A 52 17.21 -20.69 -11.39
C GLN A 52 16.53 -19.34 -11.24
N ARG A 53 17.23 -18.25 -11.59
CA ARG A 53 16.61 -16.94 -11.74
C ARG A 53 15.61 -17.02 -12.89
N LEU A 54 14.37 -16.73 -12.58
CA LEU A 54 13.29 -16.58 -13.53
C LEU A 54 12.97 -15.09 -13.68
N ILE A 55 12.31 -14.75 -14.77
CA ILE A 55 11.65 -13.45 -14.90
C ILE A 55 10.16 -13.76 -14.79
N ARG A 56 9.51 -13.19 -13.77
CA ARG A 56 8.06 -13.29 -13.65
C ARG A 56 7.48 -12.14 -14.45
N THR A 57 6.78 -12.49 -15.51
CA THR A 57 6.01 -11.55 -16.32
C THR A 57 4.66 -11.33 -15.64
N ILE A 58 4.44 -10.12 -15.17
CA ILE A 58 3.17 -9.70 -14.58
C ILE A 58 2.39 -9.00 -15.70
N SER A 59 1.31 -9.60 -16.16
CA SER A 59 0.41 -8.99 -17.14
C SER A 59 -0.31 -7.82 -16.48
N VAL A 60 -0.18 -6.63 -17.05
CA VAL A 60 -1.01 -5.47 -16.71
C VAL A 60 -1.90 -5.26 -17.93
N ASP A 61 -3.19 -5.56 -17.81
CA ASP A 61 -4.13 -5.40 -18.92
C ASP A 61 -4.33 -3.90 -19.20
N SER A 62 -3.75 -3.39 -20.29
CA SER A 62 -4.02 -2.04 -20.78
C SER A 62 -4.48 -2.06 -22.23
N ASP A 63 -5.72 -1.58 -22.42
CA ASP A 63 -6.21 -1.11 -23.71
C ASP A 63 -7.24 -0.01 -23.41
N VAL A 64 -6.79 1.25 -23.32
CA VAL A 64 -7.66 2.42 -23.50
C VAL A 64 -6.85 3.54 -24.16
N SER A 65 -7.17 3.81 -25.41
CA SER A 65 -6.94 5.11 -26.05
C SER A 65 -7.62 6.19 -25.21
N VAL A 66 -6.85 7.11 -24.67
CA VAL A 66 -7.38 8.34 -24.07
C VAL A 66 -8.05 9.12 -25.19
N GLY A 67 -9.38 9.07 -25.25
CA GLY A 67 -10.16 10.09 -25.95
C GLY A 67 -10.06 11.36 -25.13
N GLU A 68 -9.55 12.43 -25.74
CA GLU A 68 -9.73 13.78 -25.24
C GLU A 68 -11.23 14.10 -25.29
N ASP A 69 -11.97 13.76 -24.24
CA ASP A 69 -13.27 14.37 -23.99
C ASP A 69 -13.12 15.36 -22.84
N GLU A 70 -13.11 16.62 -23.29
CA GLU A 70 -13.15 17.86 -22.55
C GLU A 70 -14.16 17.79 -21.38
N PHE A 71 -13.71 18.18 -20.19
CA PHE A 71 -14.55 18.32 -19.01
C PHE A 71 -15.49 19.54 -19.20
N ALA A 72 -16.55 19.38 -19.97
CA ALA A 72 -17.62 20.37 -20.04
C ALA A 72 -18.40 20.34 -18.73
N LEU A 73 -18.17 21.34 -17.88
CA LEU A 73 -19.06 21.68 -16.77
C LEU A 73 -20.38 22.20 -17.35
N GLU A 74 -21.30 21.29 -17.70
CA GLU A 74 -22.66 21.66 -18.07
C GLU A 74 -23.47 22.02 -16.80
N THR A 75 -23.63 23.31 -16.57
CA THR A 75 -24.71 23.87 -15.74
C THR A 75 -26.03 23.64 -16.47
N GLY A 76 -26.93 22.85 -15.90
CA GLY A 76 -28.17 22.44 -16.58
C GLY A 76 -29.22 23.56 -16.71
N GLU A 77 -29.91 23.58 -17.85
CA GLU A 77 -31.28 24.08 -18.01
C GLU A 77 -32.09 23.24 -19.03
N SER A 78 -33.42 23.32 -18.89
CA SER A 78 -34.49 22.51 -19.49
C SER A 78 -34.59 22.43 -21.02
N GLN A 79 -35.28 21.36 -21.46
CA GLN A 79 -35.70 20.99 -22.82
C GLN A 79 -36.39 22.09 -23.65
N VAL A 80 -36.06 22.21 -24.96
CA VAL A 80 -36.94 22.26 -26.19
C VAL A 80 -36.06 22.04 -27.47
N PRO A 81 -36.50 21.31 -28.54
CA PRO A 81 -35.78 21.16 -29.83
C PRO A 81 -36.47 21.90 -31.02
N PRO A 82 -36.02 21.79 -32.30
CA PRO A 82 -34.73 22.17 -32.92
C PRO A 82 -34.91 23.10 -34.17
N GLU A 83 -33.85 23.76 -34.66
CA GLU A 83 -33.76 24.26 -36.05
C GLU A 83 -32.29 24.43 -36.51
N VAL A 84 -32.05 24.32 -37.83
CA VAL A 84 -30.80 23.98 -38.56
C VAL A 84 -30.26 25.20 -39.37
N PRO A 85 -29.29 25.08 -40.32
CA PRO A 85 -27.81 25.03 -40.29
C PRO A 85 -27.10 26.29 -40.89
N GLU A 86 -25.75 26.24 -40.99
CA GLU A 86 -24.83 26.76 -42.06
C GLU A 86 -23.53 27.34 -41.44
N GLU A 87 -22.34 27.45 -42.04
CA GLU A 87 -21.54 26.81 -43.10
C GLU A 87 -20.13 27.49 -43.05
N GLY A 88 -19.07 26.88 -43.62
CA GLY A 88 -17.83 27.57 -44.08
C GLY A 88 -16.63 27.62 -43.09
N SER A 89 -15.54 26.85 -43.23
CA SER A 89 -14.39 26.94 -44.19
C SER A 89 -13.61 28.28 -44.04
N THR A 90 -12.28 28.41 -43.91
CA THR A 90 -11.10 27.66 -44.39
C THR A 90 -9.81 28.17 -43.69
N ASP A 91 -8.83 27.27 -43.55
CA ASP A 91 -7.36 27.41 -43.65
C ASP A 91 -6.68 28.79 -43.63
N ILE A 92 -5.66 28.97 -42.77
CA ILE A 92 -4.31 29.43 -43.16
C ILE A 92 -3.26 28.71 -42.29
N VAL A 93 -2.40 27.95 -42.98
CA VAL A 93 -1.16 27.36 -42.48
C VAL A 93 -0.02 28.37 -42.73
N ASP A 94 0.89 28.48 -41.78
CA ASP A 94 2.35 28.42 -41.98
C ASP A 94 3.18 29.51 -41.28
N GLY A 95 4.29 29.07 -40.66
CA GLY A 95 5.43 29.91 -40.28
C GLY A 95 5.66 30.16 -38.80
N LEU A 96 6.28 29.20 -38.08
CA LEU A 96 7.55 29.40 -37.34
C LEU A 96 7.90 28.16 -36.51
N GLU A 97 8.66 27.28 -37.17
CA GLU A 97 9.44 26.20 -36.57
C GLU A 97 10.47 26.74 -35.58
N GLY A 98 10.62 26.05 -34.45
CA GLY A 98 11.83 26.16 -33.64
C GLY A 98 11.66 25.97 -32.15
N LEU A 99 11.17 24.80 -31.70
CA LEU A 99 11.51 24.20 -30.41
C LEU A 99 11.08 22.72 -30.42
N LYS A 100 12.05 21.82 -30.66
CA LYS A 100 11.84 20.37 -30.60
C LYS A 100 11.65 19.93 -29.15
N LEU A 101 10.45 19.48 -28.80
CA LEU A 101 10.19 18.50 -27.74
C LEU A 101 9.52 17.30 -28.42
N GLY A 102 10.15 16.13 -28.25
CA GLY A 102 10.03 14.97 -29.14
C GLY A 102 8.69 14.24 -29.12
N GLU A 103 8.35 13.77 -30.33
CA GLU A 103 7.64 12.54 -30.69
C GLU A 103 6.36 12.15 -29.92
N LYS A 104 5.22 12.41 -30.59
CA LYS A 104 4.01 11.59 -30.48
C LYS A 104 4.34 10.14 -30.86
N SER A 105 4.52 9.31 -29.85
CA SER A 105 4.46 7.86 -29.98
C SER A 105 3.06 7.41 -29.60
N SER A 106 2.34 6.80 -30.54
CA SER A 106 1.19 5.94 -30.24
C SER A 106 1.72 4.71 -29.52
N TYR A 107 1.86 4.78 -28.20
CA TYR A 107 2.28 3.64 -27.39
C TYR A 107 1.14 2.61 -27.33
N ARG A 108 1.13 1.65 -28.24
CA ARG A 108 0.65 0.30 -27.92
C ARG A 108 1.82 -0.47 -27.31
N GLU A 109 2.15 -0.15 -26.05
CA GLU A 109 3.07 -0.98 -25.28
C GLU A 109 2.26 -2.12 -24.65
N SER A 110 2.64 -3.36 -24.97
CA SER A 110 2.18 -4.51 -24.20
C SER A 110 2.80 -4.41 -22.81
N GLU A 111 2.04 -3.91 -21.82
CA GLU A 111 2.52 -3.57 -20.46
C GLU A 111 2.74 -4.80 -19.57
N ASN A 112 3.68 -5.66 -19.95
CA ASN A 112 4.18 -6.67 -19.04
C ASN A 112 5.20 -6.04 -18.07
N VAL A 113 5.01 -6.19 -16.76
CA VAL A 113 6.06 -5.87 -15.77
C VAL A 113 6.90 -7.10 -15.50
N GLU A 114 8.18 -7.01 -15.88
CA GLU A 114 9.17 -8.03 -15.58
C GLU A 114 9.74 -7.80 -14.19
N VAL A 115 9.37 -8.65 -13.24
CA VAL A 115 9.96 -8.65 -11.90
C VAL A 115 10.89 -9.85 -11.77
N PRO A 116 12.15 -9.66 -11.32
CA PRO A 116 13.04 -10.77 -11.03
C PRO A 116 12.38 -11.74 -10.03
N TYR A 117 12.34 -13.02 -10.36
CA TYR A 117 11.70 -14.04 -9.54
C TYR A 117 12.60 -15.24 -9.31
N VAL A 118 12.48 -15.88 -8.15
CA VAL A 118 13.12 -17.15 -7.86
C VAL A 118 12.14 -18.07 -7.13
N SER A 119 12.08 -19.34 -7.55
CA SER A 119 11.22 -20.36 -6.93
C SER A 119 11.84 -20.92 -5.64
N THR A 120 12.27 -20.05 -4.74
CA THR A 120 12.78 -20.41 -3.40
C THR A 120 11.75 -20.03 -2.35
N VAL A 121 11.66 -20.83 -1.29
CA VAL A 121 10.88 -20.52 -0.08
C VAL A 121 11.87 -20.18 1.03
N LEU A 122 11.67 -19.06 1.72
CA LEU A 122 12.45 -18.70 2.91
C LEU A 122 11.68 -19.11 4.16
N ASP A 123 12.25 -20.00 4.98
CA ASP A 123 11.63 -20.44 6.23
C ASP A 123 12.14 -19.61 7.40
N ASN A 124 11.32 -18.67 7.85
CA ASN A 124 11.64 -17.79 8.98
C ASN A 124 11.61 -18.50 10.36
N SER A 125 11.23 -19.77 10.42
CA SER A 125 11.30 -20.58 11.64
C SER A 125 12.68 -21.26 11.84
N LEU A 126 13.56 -21.18 10.85
CA LEU A 126 14.92 -21.70 10.95
C LEU A 126 15.79 -20.85 11.91
N PRO A 127 16.84 -21.44 12.50
CA PRO A 127 17.84 -20.66 13.21
C PRO A 127 18.47 -19.59 12.30
N LEU A 128 18.79 -18.43 12.88
CA LEU A 128 19.16 -17.22 12.14
C LEU A 128 20.28 -17.45 11.12
N ASP A 129 21.31 -18.22 11.46
CA ASP A 129 22.45 -18.49 10.59
C ASP A 129 22.06 -19.20 9.27
N TYR A 130 21.10 -20.13 9.33
CA TYR A 130 20.61 -20.83 8.13
C TYR A 130 19.77 -19.90 7.26
N LEU A 131 18.90 -19.11 7.90
CA LEU A 131 18.09 -18.12 7.20
C LEU A 131 18.97 -17.07 6.49
N GLN A 132 20.07 -16.64 7.12
CA GLN A 132 21.03 -15.70 6.54
C GLN A 132 21.68 -16.23 5.26
N ASP A 133 22.10 -17.51 5.25
CA ASP A 133 22.66 -18.17 4.07
C ASP A 133 21.63 -18.23 2.93
N ASP A 134 20.38 -18.62 3.23
CA ASP A 134 19.30 -18.68 2.24
C ASP A 134 18.95 -17.29 1.68
N VAL A 135 18.93 -16.26 2.53
CA VAL A 135 18.72 -14.86 2.13
C VAL A 135 19.81 -14.40 1.18
N LEU A 136 21.09 -14.60 1.51
CA LEU A 136 22.22 -14.22 0.64
C LEU A 136 22.17 -14.91 -0.72
N ASN A 137 21.87 -16.21 -0.75
CA ASN A 137 21.74 -16.98 -1.99
C ASN A 137 20.56 -16.49 -2.84
N THR A 138 19.45 -16.12 -2.20
CA THR A 138 18.27 -15.57 -2.86
C THR A 138 18.58 -14.19 -3.47
N ILE A 139 19.25 -13.30 -2.73
CA ILE A 139 19.70 -11.97 -3.21
C ILE A 139 20.60 -12.12 -4.45
N GLN A 140 21.58 -13.03 -4.38
CA GLN A 140 22.52 -13.31 -5.47
C GLN A 140 21.80 -13.88 -6.71
N THR A 141 20.80 -14.75 -6.51
CA THR A 141 20.01 -15.35 -7.59
C THR A 141 19.10 -14.33 -8.26
N LEU A 142 18.43 -13.46 -7.49
CA LEU A 142 17.61 -12.37 -8.02
C LEU A 142 18.42 -11.33 -8.78
N ARG A 143 19.73 -11.24 -8.51
CA ARG A 143 20.67 -10.24 -9.01
C ARG A 143 20.33 -8.83 -8.53
N ILE A 144 20.03 -8.69 -7.24
CA ILE A 144 19.70 -7.39 -6.65
C ILE A 144 20.86 -6.41 -6.87
N PRO A 145 20.59 -5.19 -7.41
CA PRO A 145 21.63 -4.21 -7.69
C PRO A 145 22.51 -3.92 -6.47
N LYS A 146 23.80 -3.67 -6.69
CA LYS A 146 24.84 -3.46 -5.67
C LYS A 146 25.15 -4.67 -4.78
N TRP A 147 24.22 -5.60 -4.58
CA TRP A 147 24.44 -6.84 -3.83
C TRP A 147 24.94 -8.00 -4.69
N TYR A 148 24.57 -8.03 -5.97
CA TYR A 148 24.98 -9.07 -6.91
C TYR A 148 26.48 -9.03 -7.24
N VAL A 149 27.15 -10.18 -7.09
CA VAL A 149 28.54 -10.37 -7.50
C VAL A 149 28.61 -11.22 -8.76
N LYS A 150 29.19 -10.69 -9.84
CA LYS A 150 29.25 -11.38 -11.14
C LYS A 150 30.14 -12.63 -11.07
N GLY A 151 29.66 -13.75 -11.62
CA GLY A 151 30.44 -15.00 -11.75
C GLY A 151 30.11 -16.10 -10.74
N SER A 152 29.37 -15.80 -9.67
CA SER A 152 28.91 -16.81 -8.70
C SER A 152 27.50 -17.31 -9.06
N MET A 153 27.36 -18.59 -9.44
CA MET A 153 26.06 -19.22 -9.72
C MET A 153 25.46 -19.82 -8.45
N GLY A 154 24.33 -19.28 -8.00
CA GLY A 154 23.47 -19.86 -6.96
C GLY A 154 24.01 -19.80 -5.51
N VAL A 155 25.30 -19.51 -5.32
CA VAL A 155 25.92 -19.33 -4.01
C VAL A 155 26.46 -17.91 -3.90
N SER A 156 26.09 -17.20 -2.86
CA SER A 156 26.62 -15.88 -2.59
C SER A 156 28.10 -15.96 -2.17
N PRO A 157 29.01 -15.17 -2.78
CA PRO A 157 30.39 -15.07 -2.32
C PRO A 157 30.52 -14.14 -1.09
N LEU A 158 29.43 -13.53 -0.64
CA LEU A 158 29.42 -12.65 0.52
C LEU A 158 29.52 -13.47 1.81
N ASP A 159 30.39 -13.04 2.72
CA ASP A 159 30.58 -13.70 4.01
C ASP A 159 29.33 -13.56 4.90
N ARG A 160 28.69 -14.69 5.22
CA ARG A 160 27.51 -14.76 6.09
C ARG A 160 27.74 -14.14 7.47
N LYS A 161 28.97 -14.11 7.99
CA LYS A 161 29.23 -13.51 9.31
C LYS A 161 29.08 -11.98 9.33
N LYS A 162 29.00 -11.35 8.15
CA LYS A 162 28.89 -9.90 8.00
C LYS A 162 27.47 -9.43 7.71
N ILE A 163 26.54 -10.33 7.36
CA ILE A 163 25.14 -9.95 7.21
C ILE A 163 24.54 -9.74 8.59
N LYS A 164 23.77 -8.67 8.73
CA LYS A 164 22.97 -8.41 9.92
C LYS A 164 21.51 -8.36 9.51
N MET A 165 20.70 -9.19 10.16
CA MET A 165 19.26 -9.23 9.95
C MET A 165 18.58 -8.79 11.24
N THR A 166 17.82 -7.70 11.19
CA THR A 166 17.07 -7.17 12.32
C THR A 166 15.59 -7.30 12.03
N LYS A 167 14.87 -8.09 12.84
CA LYS A 167 13.42 -8.23 12.73
C LYS A 167 12.75 -6.91 13.11
N ILE A 168 11.86 -6.42 12.26
CA ILE A 168 11.05 -5.23 12.53
C ILE A 168 9.73 -5.71 13.14
N THR A 169 9.45 -5.30 14.38
CA THR A 169 8.23 -5.63 15.13
C THR A 169 7.11 -4.65 14.79
N GLY A 170 5.84 -5.09 14.85
CA GLY A 170 4.66 -4.23 14.59
C GLY A 170 3.91 -4.53 13.29
N ALA A 171 4.44 -5.41 12.44
CA ALA A 171 3.72 -5.89 11.26
C ALA A 171 2.75 -7.02 11.65
N MET A 172 1.45 -6.80 11.45
CA MET A 172 0.38 -7.73 11.85
C MET A 172 0.30 -8.99 10.96
N THR A 173 0.64 -8.86 9.68
CA THR A 173 0.39 -9.89 8.65
C THR A 173 1.67 -10.49 8.05
N ASN A 174 2.82 -9.84 8.23
CA ASN A 174 4.07 -10.22 7.56
C ASN A 174 5.24 -10.25 8.54
N VAL A 175 6.18 -11.16 8.33
CA VAL A 175 7.46 -11.10 9.05
C VAL A 175 8.43 -10.26 8.23
N ILE A 176 8.87 -9.14 8.81
CA ILE A 176 9.70 -8.16 8.13
C ILE A 176 11.10 -8.12 8.76
N TYR A 177 12.14 -8.10 7.93
CA TYR A 177 13.52 -7.93 8.34
C TYR A 177 14.18 -6.75 7.62
N LYS A 178 14.93 -5.93 8.35
CA LYS A 178 16.00 -5.11 7.78
C LYS A 178 17.21 -6.00 7.54
N VAL A 179 17.75 -6.00 6.32
CA VAL A 179 18.92 -6.78 5.91
C VAL A 179 20.07 -5.82 5.59
N GLU A 180 21.16 -5.89 6.35
CA GLU A 180 22.31 -5.00 6.27
C GLU A 180 23.58 -5.78 5.93
N TYR A 181 24.46 -5.18 5.13
CA TYR A 181 25.80 -5.71 4.83
C TYR A 181 26.79 -4.55 4.63
N PRO A 182 28.01 -4.59 5.22
CA PRO A 182 28.97 -3.50 5.12
C PRO A 182 29.30 -3.08 3.69
N GLY A 183 29.09 -1.80 3.37
CA GLY A 183 29.33 -1.24 2.03
C GLY A 183 28.18 -1.41 1.03
N HIS A 184 27.05 -1.96 1.46
CA HIS A 184 25.86 -2.16 0.63
C HIS A 184 24.65 -1.41 1.20
N PRO A 185 23.71 -0.93 0.36
CA PRO A 185 22.47 -0.34 0.85
C PRO A 185 21.60 -1.41 1.52
N SER A 186 20.93 -1.06 2.61
CA SER A 186 20.03 -2.00 3.30
C SER A 186 18.85 -2.41 2.42
N LEU A 187 18.35 -3.63 2.65
CA LEU A 187 17.18 -4.19 1.99
C LEU A 187 16.07 -4.45 3.02
N LEU A 188 14.83 -4.30 2.59
CA LEU A 188 13.67 -4.73 3.36
C LEU A 188 13.26 -6.11 2.83
N LEU A 189 13.32 -7.12 3.69
CA LEU A 189 12.84 -8.47 3.39
C LEU A 189 11.48 -8.66 4.02
N ARG A 190 10.47 -8.96 3.20
CA ARG A 190 9.13 -9.32 3.66
C ARG A 190 8.86 -10.79 3.36
N VAL A 191 8.55 -11.56 4.40
CA VAL A 191 8.18 -12.98 4.30
C VAL A 191 6.73 -13.14 4.74
N TYR A 192 5.91 -13.74 3.88
CA TYR A 192 4.48 -13.94 4.12
C TYR A 192 4.25 -15.05 5.15
N GLY A 193 3.27 -14.86 6.04
CA GLY A 193 2.84 -15.86 7.03
C GLY A 193 2.07 -17.03 6.41
N ARG A 194 1.98 -18.17 7.12
CA ARG A 194 1.44 -19.44 6.60
C ARG A 194 -0.08 -19.48 6.35
N ASN A 195 -0.88 -18.48 6.75
CA ASN A 195 -2.37 -18.57 6.80
C ASN A 195 -3.15 -17.29 6.38
N ILE A 196 -2.64 -16.44 5.48
CA ILE A 196 -3.27 -15.11 5.23
C ILE A 196 -3.87 -14.97 3.81
N ASP A 197 -3.85 -16.04 3.01
CA ASP A 197 -4.34 -16.02 1.62
C ASP A 197 -5.88 -15.83 1.51
N THR A 198 -6.62 -15.87 2.62
CA THR A 198 -8.07 -15.66 2.65
C THR A 198 -8.49 -14.19 2.65
N ILE A 199 -7.59 -13.26 3.00
CA ILE A 199 -7.91 -11.82 3.19
C ILE A 199 -7.28 -10.94 2.09
N ILE A 200 -6.07 -11.28 1.61
CA ILE A 200 -5.29 -10.43 0.69
C ILE A 200 -4.95 -11.21 -0.58
N ASP A 201 -5.36 -10.69 -1.74
CA ASP A 201 -4.95 -11.21 -3.05
C ASP A 201 -3.49 -10.82 -3.33
N ARG A 202 -2.59 -11.78 -3.12
CA ARG A 202 -1.14 -11.59 -3.27
C ARG A 202 -0.72 -11.32 -4.72
N GLU A 203 -1.47 -11.86 -5.69
CA GLU A 203 -1.15 -11.62 -7.09
C GLU A 203 -1.49 -10.18 -7.47
N TYR A 204 -2.65 -9.71 -7.02
CA TYR A 204 -3.07 -8.33 -7.20
C TYR A 204 -2.16 -7.35 -6.44
N GLU A 205 -1.77 -7.66 -5.20
CA GLU A 205 -0.80 -6.86 -4.43
C GLU A 205 0.54 -6.74 -5.20
N LEU A 206 1.02 -7.85 -5.77
CA LEU A 206 2.24 -7.85 -6.57
C LEU A 206 2.09 -7.02 -7.87
N GLN A 207 0.94 -7.09 -8.53
CA GLN A 207 0.61 -6.24 -9.70
C GLN A 207 0.62 -4.75 -9.34
N VAL A 208 0.04 -4.39 -8.19
CA VAL A 208 0.06 -3.03 -7.65
C VAL A 208 1.49 -2.55 -7.42
N LEU A 209 2.29 -3.32 -6.66
CA LEU A 209 3.68 -2.96 -6.35
C LEU A 209 4.53 -2.84 -7.62
N ALA A 210 4.33 -3.72 -8.60
CA ALA A 210 5.03 -3.68 -9.87
C ALA A 210 4.70 -2.41 -10.67
N ARG A 211 3.42 -2.00 -10.72
CA ARG A 211 2.99 -0.74 -11.35
C ARG A 211 3.59 0.48 -10.64
N LEU A 212 3.56 0.50 -9.31
CA LEU A 212 4.07 1.59 -8.48
C LEU A 212 5.59 1.78 -8.63
N SER A 213 6.34 0.69 -8.60
CA SER A 213 7.80 0.72 -8.73
C SER A 213 8.25 1.29 -10.09
N ARG A 214 7.50 1.08 -11.19
CA ARG A 214 7.81 1.67 -12.50
C ARG A 214 7.63 3.18 -12.55
N ARG A 215 6.74 3.71 -11.70
CA ARG A 215 6.46 5.14 -11.59
C ARG A 215 7.28 5.83 -10.48
N ASN A 216 8.20 5.11 -9.83
CA ASN A 216 8.94 5.57 -8.65
C ASN A 216 8.02 6.07 -7.53
N ILE A 217 6.89 5.39 -7.34
CA ILE A 217 5.95 5.64 -6.24
C ILE A 217 6.16 4.55 -5.20
N GLY A 218 6.46 4.95 -3.97
CA GLY A 218 6.76 4.01 -2.88
C GLY A 218 8.16 3.40 -2.98
N PRO A 219 8.48 2.42 -2.11
CA PRO A 219 9.76 1.70 -2.13
C PRO A 219 9.95 0.88 -3.41
N SER A 220 11.18 0.83 -3.93
CA SER A 220 11.49 0.03 -5.13
C SER A 220 11.37 -1.47 -4.87
N LEU A 221 10.75 -2.21 -5.78
CA LEU A 221 10.67 -3.68 -5.72
C LEU A 221 11.88 -4.31 -6.44
N TYR A 222 12.75 -4.99 -5.69
CA TYR A 222 13.98 -5.59 -6.27
C TYR A 222 13.77 -7.01 -6.81
N GLY A 223 12.82 -7.76 -6.25
CA GLY A 223 12.48 -9.09 -6.73
C GLY A 223 11.63 -9.88 -5.74
N CYS A 224 11.04 -10.95 -6.25
CA CYS A 224 10.10 -11.80 -5.53
C CYS A 224 10.58 -13.24 -5.43
N PHE A 225 10.10 -13.93 -4.41
CA PHE A 225 10.28 -15.37 -4.25
C PHE A 225 8.96 -16.00 -3.83
N GLN A 226 8.91 -17.32 -3.60
CA GLN A 226 7.65 -18.04 -3.49
C GLN A 226 6.78 -17.57 -2.32
N ASN A 227 7.37 -17.15 -1.21
CA ASN A 227 6.66 -16.70 -0.01
C ASN A 227 7.11 -15.32 0.47
N GLY A 228 7.49 -14.42 -0.44
CA GLY A 228 7.89 -13.07 -0.05
C GLY A 228 8.59 -12.27 -1.14
N ARG A 229 9.21 -11.16 -0.73
CA ARG A 229 9.82 -10.18 -1.64
C ARG A 229 10.93 -9.37 -0.97
N PHE A 230 11.82 -8.82 -1.80
CA PHE A 230 12.81 -7.83 -1.40
C PHE A 230 12.42 -6.46 -1.94
N GLU A 231 12.39 -5.48 -1.04
CA GLU A 231 12.07 -4.09 -1.31
C GLU A 231 13.25 -3.20 -0.90
N GLN A 232 13.24 -1.95 -1.37
CA GLN A 232 14.12 -0.91 -0.88
C GLN A 232 13.86 -0.64 0.60
N PHE A 233 14.91 -0.69 1.43
CA PHE A 233 14.83 -0.14 2.78
C PHE A 233 15.02 1.38 2.73
N LEU A 234 14.11 2.12 3.35
CA LEU A 234 14.22 3.58 3.46
C LEU A 234 15.03 3.91 4.72
N GLU A 235 16.31 4.22 4.54
CA GLU A 235 17.19 4.57 5.65
C GLU A 235 16.77 5.89 6.31
N ASN A 236 16.80 5.91 7.65
CA ASN A 236 16.44 7.09 8.46
C ASN A 236 15.03 7.63 8.21
N ALA A 237 14.14 6.81 7.67
CA ALA A 237 12.76 7.21 7.47
C ALA A 237 11.97 7.20 8.78
N SER A 238 11.14 8.20 9.00
CA SER A 238 10.20 8.28 10.12
C SER A 238 8.77 8.36 9.59
N THR A 239 7.86 7.62 10.22
CA THR A 239 6.42 7.77 9.97
C THR A 239 5.97 9.16 10.42
N LEU A 240 4.99 9.72 9.73
CA LEU A 240 4.29 10.90 10.21
C LEU A 240 3.50 10.56 11.48
N GLY A 241 3.31 11.54 12.35
CA GLY A 241 2.38 11.49 13.46
C GLY A 241 1.04 12.15 13.12
N LYS A 242 0.10 12.07 14.07
CA LYS A 242 -1.24 12.68 13.96
C LYS A 242 -1.22 14.20 13.77
N ASP A 243 -0.19 14.88 14.28
CA ASP A 243 -0.07 16.33 14.20
C ASP A 243 0.65 16.75 12.92
N ASP A 244 1.55 15.92 12.40
CA ASP A 244 2.26 16.19 11.14
C ASP A 244 1.31 16.25 9.95
N ILE A 245 0.31 15.35 9.88
CA ILE A 245 -0.69 15.38 8.80
C ILE A 245 -1.55 16.64 8.82
N ARG A 246 -1.62 17.35 9.96
CA ARG A 246 -2.37 18.59 10.14
C ARG A 246 -1.57 19.86 9.86
N ASP A 247 -0.24 19.75 9.81
CA ASP A 247 0.63 20.86 9.40
C ASP A 247 0.31 21.25 7.95
N TRP A 248 0.11 22.54 7.70
CA TRP A 248 -0.41 23.03 6.43
C TRP A 248 0.53 22.76 5.25
N LYS A 249 1.86 22.83 5.45
CA LYS A 249 2.85 22.49 4.40
C LYS A 249 2.91 21.00 4.16
N THR A 250 2.92 20.20 5.22
CA THR A 250 2.92 18.73 5.12
C THR A 250 1.64 18.24 4.44
N SER A 251 0.49 18.80 4.80
CA SER A 251 -0.81 18.59 4.17
C SER A 251 -0.76 18.88 2.66
N GLN A 252 -0.15 20.00 2.22
CA GLN A 252 0.06 20.28 0.80
C GLN A 252 0.96 19.26 0.10
N ARG A 253 1.99 18.71 0.77
CA ARG A 253 2.84 17.65 0.21
C ARG A 253 2.07 16.35 0.04
N ILE A 254 1.28 15.96 1.04
CA ILE A 254 0.41 14.78 0.99
C ILE A 254 -0.56 14.91 -0.19
N ALA A 255 -1.19 16.08 -0.35
CA ALA A 255 -2.08 16.38 -1.48
C ALA A 255 -1.41 16.13 -2.84
N ARG A 256 -0.18 16.62 -3.02
CA ARG A 256 0.59 16.43 -4.27
C ARG A 256 0.97 14.97 -4.51
N ARG A 257 1.39 14.25 -3.48
CA ARG A 257 1.69 12.80 -3.57
C ARG A 257 0.44 11.96 -3.88
N MET A 258 -0.72 12.30 -3.32
CA MET A 258 -1.99 11.65 -3.69
C MET A 258 -2.37 11.96 -5.15
N LYS A 259 -2.19 13.20 -5.61
CA LYS A 259 -2.45 13.57 -7.01
C LYS A 259 -1.55 12.81 -7.99
N GLU A 260 -0.28 12.64 -7.65
CA GLU A 260 0.67 11.83 -8.42
C GLU A 260 0.26 10.36 -8.47
N LEU A 261 -0.26 9.81 -7.38
CA LEU A 261 -0.81 8.46 -7.35
C LEU A 261 -2.04 8.33 -8.27
N HIS A 262 -3.01 9.22 -8.09
CA HIS A 262 -4.29 9.20 -8.80
C HIS A 262 -4.13 9.42 -10.31
N THR A 263 -3.12 10.19 -10.73
CA THR A 263 -2.89 10.53 -12.15
C THR A 263 -1.83 9.64 -12.79
N GLY A 264 -0.79 9.26 -12.03
CA GLY A 264 0.40 8.57 -12.55
C GLY A 264 0.27 7.06 -12.63
N VAL A 265 -0.66 6.45 -11.90
CA VAL A 265 -0.89 4.99 -11.91
C VAL A 265 -2.18 4.67 -12.67
N PRO A 266 -2.10 4.09 -13.88
CA PRO A 266 -3.29 3.75 -14.64
C PRO A 266 -4.05 2.58 -14.00
N LEU A 267 -5.38 2.67 -14.08
CA LEU A 267 -6.26 1.55 -13.76
C LEU A 267 -6.24 0.50 -14.87
N MET A 268 -6.25 -0.76 -14.49
CA MET A 268 -6.53 -1.87 -15.38
C MET A 268 -7.98 -1.83 -15.85
N LYS A 269 -8.24 -2.43 -17.01
CA LYS A 269 -9.60 -2.54 -17.54
C LYS A 269 -10.55 -3.24 -16.57
N SER A 270 -10.11 -4.34 -15.98
CA SER A 270 -10.87 -5.10 -14.98
C SER A 270 -11.22 -4.27 -13.74
N GLU A 271 -10.28 -3.46 -13.23
CA GLU A 271 -10.51 -2.56 -12.10
C GLU A 271 -11.59 -1.51 -12.44
N ARG A 272 -11.52 -0.93 -13.64
CA ARG A 272 -12.51 0.07 -14.08
C ARG A 272 -13.89 -0.54 -14.33
N GLU A 273 -13.95 -1.73 -14.90
CA GLU A 273 -15.21 -2.44 -15.20
C GLU A 273 -15.91 -2.93 -13.94
N GLN A 274 -15.18 -3.35 -12.90
CA GLN A 274 -15.82 -3.82 -11.66
C GLN A 274 -16.47 -2.68 -10.87
N GLY A 275 -15.95 -1.45 -10.97
CA GLY A 275 -16.46 -0.29 -10.23
C GLY A 275 -15.63 0.02 -8.98
N PRO A 276 -16.15 0.86 -8.06
CA PRO A 276 -15.42 1.23 -6.84
C PRO A 276 -15.08 0.01 -5.97
N ALA A 277 -13.79 -0.21 -5.75
CA ALA A 277 -13.27 -1.30 -4.93
C ALA A 277 -13.81 -1.27 -3.49
N CYS A 278 -14.07 -0.07 -2.93
CA CYS A 278 -14.64 0.05 -1.59
C CYS A 278 -16.04 -0.57 -1.52
N TRP A 279 -16.89 -0.33 -2.52
CA TRP A 279 -18.26 -0.84 -2.54
C TRP A 279 -18.34 -2.34 -2.85
N ILE A 280 -17.44 -2.86 -3.69
CA ILE A 280 -17.28 -4.31 -3.90
C ILE A 280 -17.00 -5.01 -2.56
N LYS A 281 -16.09 -4.45 -1.75
CA LYS A 281 -15.75 -4.98 -0.43
C LYS A 281 -16.90 -4.80 0.58
N ILE A 282 -17.52 -3.62 0.63
CA ILE A 282 -18.66 -3.35 1.53
C ILE A 282 -19.79 -4.35 1.28
N GLU A 283 -20.20 -4.56 0.02
CA GLU A 283 -21.27 -5.50 -0.31
C GLU A 283 -20.91 -6.94 0.06
N LYS A 284 -19.68 -7.37 -0.26
CA LYS A 284 -19.16 -8.68 0.15
C LYS A 284 -19.16 -8.85 1.67
N TRP A 285 -18.81 -7.81 2.42
CA TRP A 285 -18.77 -7.82 3.89
C TRP A 285 -20.16 -7.84 4.51
N LEU A 286 -21.12 -7.09 3.96
CA LEU A 286 -22.52 -7.17 4.37
C LEU A 286 -23.06 -8.59 4.20
N ASP A 287 -22.78 -9.23 3.06
CA ASP A 287 -23.21 -10.62 2.81
C ASP A 287 -22.48 -11.61 3.73
N THR A 288 -21.20 -11.37 4.04
CA THR A 288 -20.44 -12.21 4.98
C THR A 288 -21.00 -12.11 6.40
N ILE A 289 -21.33 -10.90 6.87
CA ILE A 289 -21.95 -10.67 8.18
C ILE A 289 -23.33 -11.34 8.23
N GLU A 290 -24.10 -11.28 7.14
CA GLU A 290 -25.40 -11.93 7.05
C GLU A 290 -25.32 -13.47 7.10
N GLN A 291 -24.33 -14.05 6.41
CA GLN A 291 -24.16 -15.51 6.33
C GLN A 291 -23.50 -16.12 7.59
N LYS A 292 -22.46 -15.48 8.12
CA LYS A 292 -21.70 -16.00 9.26
C LYS A 292 -22.21 -15.48 10.60
N GLY A 293 -22.68 -14.25 10.61
CA GLY A 293 -23.11 -13.54 11.80
C GLY A 293 -24.60 -13.65 12.08
N GLU A 294 -25.31 -14.68 11.60
CA GLU A 294 -26.77 -14.81 11.77
C GLU A 294 -27.21 -14.63 13.23
N GLN A 295 -26.51 -15.28 14.17
CA GLN A 295 -26.79 -15.10 15.60
C GLN A 295 -26.49 -13.68 16.09
N TRP A 296 -25.42 -13.07 15.57
CA TRP A 296 -24.99 -11.73 15.95
C TRP A 296 -25.96 -10.65 15.47
N ILE A 297 -26.45 -10.74 14.22
CA ILE A 297 -27.41 -9.78 13.65
C ILE A 297 -28.83 -9.96 14.18
N ASN A 298 -29.22 -11.18 14.60
CA ASN A 298 -30.53 -11.45 15.18
C ASN A 298 -30.63 -10.99 16.64
N ASP A 299 -29.50 -10.79 17.33
CA ASP A 299 -29.47 -10.06 18.59
C ASP A 299 -29.60 -8.55 18.33
N VAL A 300 -30.82 -8.05 18.52
CA VAL A 300 -31.16 -6.62 18.38
C VAL A 300 -30.25 -5.73 19.22
N SER A 301 -29.76 -6.21 20.36
CA SER A 301 -28.85 -5.45 21.23
C SER A 301 -27.52 -5.17 20.53
N ASN A 302 -26.99 -6.12 19.74
CA ASN A 302 -25.75 -5.93 18.99
C ASN A 302 -25.95 -4.92 17.87
N VAL A 303 -27.04 -5.04 17.11
CA VAL A 303 -27.33 -4.10 16.01
C VAL A 303 -27.55 -2.68 16.55
N GLN A 304 -28.30 -2.52 17.63
CA GLN A 304 -28.52 -1.21 18.25
C GLN A 304 -27.24 -0.64 18.86
N ARG A 305 -26.43 -1.48 19.50
CA ARG A 305 -25.20 -1.05 20.18
C ARG A 305 -24.06 -0.77 19.21
N TRP A 306 -23.92 -1.49 18.12
CA TRP A 306 -22.73 -1.40 17.27
C TRP A 306 -23.00 -0.77 15.91
N LEU A 307 -24.20 -1.00 15.36
CA LEU A 307 -24.64 -0.42 14.09
C LEU A 307 -25.58 0.78 14.27
N MET A 308 -25.92 1.12 15.52
CA MET A 308 -26.80 2.24 15.88
C MET A 308 -28.10 2.24 15.06
N CYS A 309 -28.62 1.05 14.79
CA CYS A 309 -29.82 0.83 13.97
C CYS A 309 -30.79 -0.06 14.73
N ARG A 310 -32.08 0.04 14.42
CA ARG A 310 -33.10 -0.77 15.10
C ARG A 310 -33.01 -2.27 14.77
N ASP A 311 -32.64 -2.60 13.54
CA ASP A 311 -32.58 -3.96 13.02
C ASP A 311 -31.65 -4.03 11.79
N TRP A 312 -31.08 -5.21 11.55
CA TRP A 312 -30.15 -5.45 10.45
C TRP A 312 -30.76 -5.18 9.06
N PRO A 313 -31.98 -5.63 8.73
CA PRO A 313 -32.61 -5.33 7.44
C PRO A 313 -32.71 -3.82 7.14
N THR A 314 -33.00 -3.02 8.16
CA THR A 314 -33.08 -1.56 8.04
C THR A 314 -31.71 -0.94 7.84
N PHE A 315 -30.69 -1.42 8.54
CA PHE A 315 -29.29 -1.02 8.32
C PHE A 315 -28.85 -1.32 6.88
N LYS A 316 -28.98 -2.57 6.42
CA LYS A 316 -28.60 -3.01 5.07
C LYS A 316 -29.33 -2.21 3.99
N ARG A 317 -30.65 -2.02 4.13
CA ARG A 317 -31.45 -1.20 3.20
C ARG A 317 -30.96 0.25 3.12
N THR A 318 -30.57 0.84 4.25
CA THR A 318 -30.10 2.23 4.30
C THR A 318 -28.73 2.39 3.67
N VAL A 319 -27.82 1.44 3.92
CA VAL A 319 -26.51 1.37 3.27
C VAL A 319 -26.65 1.28 1.75
N LEU A 320 -27.53 0.41 1.24
CA LEU A 320 -27.77 0.27 -0.20
C LEU A 320 -28.45 1.51 -0.79
N ARG A 321 -29.38 2.16 -0.07
CA ARG A 321 -29.95 3.45 -0.47
C ARG A 321 -28.89 4.53 -0.62
N TYR A 322 -27.91 4.57 0.28
CA TYR A 322 -26.78 5.51 0.19
C TYR A 322 -25.90 5.23 -1.03
N ARG A 323 -25.57 3.97 -1.32
CA ARG A 323 -24.88 3.58 -2.55
C ARG A 323 -25.63 4.05 -3.80
N ASP A 324 -26.93 3.77 -3.87
CA ASP A 324 -27.74 4.12 -5.03
C ASP A 324 -27.83 5.63 -5.21
N TRP A 325 -27.87 6.39 -4.11
CA TRP A 325 -27.80 7.85 -4.14
C TRP A 325 -26.45 8.37 -4.66
N LEU A 326 -25.32 7.80 -4.23
CA LEU A 326 -24.00 8.11 -4.78
C LEU A 326 -23.94 7.82 -6.29
N TYR A 327 -24.62 6.77 -6.73
CA TYR A 327 -24.64 6.29 -8.12
C TYR A 327 -25.83 6.83 -8.91
N SER A 328 -26.47 7.91 -8.46
CA SER A 328 -27.66 8.49 -9.10
C SER A 328 -27.46 8.88 -10.58
N ARG A 329 -26.21 9.17 -10.99
CA ARG A 329 -25.84 9.41 -12.40
C ARG A 329 -25.53 8.14 -13.20
N GLY A 330 -25.70 6.97 -12.59
CA GLY A 330 -25.43 5.66 -13.15
C GLY A 330 -23.99 5.18 -12.90
N LEU A 331 -23.84 3.85 -12.82
CA LEU A 331 -22.55 3.19 -12.66
C LEU A 331 -21.53 3.52 -13.79
N PRO A 332 -21.92 3.68 -15.08
CA PRO A 332 -20.97 4.10 -16.11
C PRO A 332 -20.29 5.44 -15.81
N TYR A 333 -21.04 6.41 -15.29
CA TYR A 333 -20.49 7.71 -14.88
C TYR A 333 -19.48 7.56 -13.74
N VAL A 334 -19.81 6.72 -12.73
CA VAL A 334 -18.91 6.42 -11.62
C VAL A 334 -17.61 5.77 -12.11
N ARG A 335 -17.71 4.78 -13.02
CA ARG A 335 -16.57 4.07 -13.61
C ARG A 335 -15.62 4.98 -14.39
N GLN A 336 -16.14 6.02 -15.04
CA GLN A 336 -15.33 7.02 -15.74
C GLN A 336 -14.46 7.82 -14.75
N GLY A 337 -15.03 8.18 -13.59
CA GLY A 337 -14.34 8.96 -12.55
C GLY A 337 -13.43 8.17 -11.60
N LEU A 338 -13.18 6.88 -11.84
CA LEU A 338 -12.27 6.09 -11.01
C LEU A 338 -10.81 6.41 -11.30
N VAL A 339 -10.03 6.47 -10.22
CA VAL A 339 -8.57 6.59 -10.25
C VAL A 339 -7.96 5.49 -9.39
N PHE A 340 -6.64 5.30 -9.51
CA PHE A 340 -5.93 4.40 -8.62
C PHE A 340 -5.72 5.08 -7.26
N CYS A 341 -6.38 4.58 -6.22
CA CYS A 341 -6.35 5.15 -4.86
C CYS A 341 -5.50 4.28 -3.94
N HIS A 342 -4.95 4.91 -2.89
CA HIS A 342 -4.28 4.20 -1.80
C HIS A 342 -5.30 3.51 -0.88
N ASN A 343 -6.41 4.19 -0.59
CA ASN A 343 -7.53 3.78 0.26
C ASN A 343 -7.23 3.66 1.76
N ASP A 344 -5.98 3.79 2.18
CA ASP A 344 -5.57 3.72 3.60
C ASP A 344 -4.46 4.74 3.96
N THR A 345 -4.67 6.01 3.66
CA THR A 345 -3.68 7.09 3.88
C THR A 345 -3.66 7.60 5.33
N GLN A 346 -3.59 6.69 6.31
CA GLN A 346 -3.32 7.01 7.70
C GLN A 346 -1.86 7.44 7.90
N TYR A 347 -1.56 8.18 8.98
CA TYR A 347 -0.23 8.76 9.18
C TYR A 347 0.89 7.71 9.30
N GLY A 348 0.59 6.49 9.76
CA GLY A 348 1.54 5.38 9.81
C GLY A 348 2.00 4.88 8.43
N ASN A 349 1.21 5.15 7.39
CA ASN A 349 1.51 4.78 6.00
C ASN A 349 2.20 5.89 5.20
N LEU A 350 2.55 7.00 5.87
CA LEU A 350 3.21 8.16 5.29
C LEU A 350 4.58 8.34 5.95
N LEU A 351 5.67 8.19 5.20
CA LEU A 351 7.04 8.25 5.72
C LEU A 351 7.80 9.43 5.13
N LEU A 352 8.54 10.14 5.98
CA LEU A 352 9.56 11.07 5.53
C LEU A 352 10.90 10.33 5.45
N SER A 353 11.42 10.14 4.24
CA SER A 353 12.71 9.47 3.99
C SER A 353 13.93 10.28 4.45
N SER A 354 13.72 11.57 4.74
CA SER A 354 14.70 12.48 5.34
C SER A 354 13.98 13.69 5.92
N PRO A 355 14.54 14.39 6.92
CA PRO A 355 13.94 15.60 7.45
C PRO A 355 13.67 16.64 6.36
N VAL A 356 12.47 17.22 6.40
CA VAL A 356 12.13 18.40 5.59
C VAL A 356 12.89 19.58 6.19
N ILE A 357 13.55 20.36 5.34
CA ILE A 357 14.29 21.55 5.75
C ILE A 357 13.29 22.71 5.67
N PRO A 358 12.97 23.37 6.79
CA PRO A 358 12.16 24.58 6.78
C PRO A 358 12.86 25.66 5.96
N LEU A 359 12.17 26.15 4.93
CA LEU A 359 12.64 27.26 4.11
C LEU A 359 12.15 28.57 4.74
N ASP A 360 12.63 28.87 5.94
CA ASP A 360 12.32 30.15 6.59
C ASP A 360 13.35 31.18 6.12
N ASN A 361 12.92 32.16 5.32
CA ASN A 361 13.71 33.26 4.75
C ASN A 361 14.61 32.91 3.54
N VAL A 362 14.06 32.30 2.50
CA VAL A 362 14.69 32.35 1.17
C VAL A 362 13.86 33.30 0.31
N ASP A 363 14.48 34.40 -0.13
CA ASP A 363 13.88 35.29 -1.12
C ASP A 363 13.32 34.45 -2.28
N PRO A 364 12.05 34.63 -2.68
CA PRO A 364 11.48 33.86 -3.76
C PRO A 364 12.33 34.12 -5.00
N VAL A 365 13.12 33.13 -5.42
CA VAL A 365 13.61 33.09 -6.80
C VAL A 365 12.37 32.82 -7.63
N ILE A 366 11.70 33.91 -8.02
CA ILE A 366 10.48 33.90 -8.81
C ILE A 366 10.79 33.08 -10.06
N SER A 367 10.26 31.86 -10.12
CA SER A 367 10.04 31.21 -11.41
C SER A 367 9.09 32.12 -12.17
N ASN A 368 9.51 32.61 -13.35
CA ASN A 368 8.72 33.51 -14.19
C ASN A 368 7.23 33.11 -14.15
N PRO A 369 6.33 33.99 -13.69
CA PRO A 369 4.92 33.65 -13.61
C PRO A 369 4.43 33.32 -15.02
N LYS A 370 3.97 32.09 -15.22
CA LYS A 370 3.07 31.81 -16.34
C LYS A 370 1.82 32.61 -16.03
N SER A 371 1.59 33.65 -16.82
CA SER A 371 0.45 34.56 -16.73
C SER A 371 -0.86 33.77 -16.62
N ALA A 372 -1.36 33.62 -15.40
CA ALA A 372 -2.71 33.16 -15.14
C ALA A 372 -3.63 34.35 -15.47
N SER A 373 -4.47 34.17 -16.49
CA SER A 373 -5.51 35.13 -16.83
C SER A 373 -6.44 35.32 -15.64
N SER A 374 -6.53 36.55 -15.15
CA SER A 374 -7.47 36.96 -14.13
C SER A 374 -8.91 36.85 -14.64
N SER A 375 -9.59 35.75 -14.35
CA SER A 375 -11.05 35.72 -14.37
C SER A 375 -11.55 36.14 -12.98
N SER A 376 -12.28 37.25 -12.95
CA SER A 376 -12.87 37.90 -11.79
C SER A 376 -13.98 37.07 -11.14
N THR A 377 -13.62 36.06 -10.35
CA THR A 377 -14.50 35.39 -9.38
C THR A 377 -13.80 35.39 -8.03
N THR A 378 -14.50 35.78 -6.97
CA THR A 378 -13.99 35.76 -5.59
C THR A 378 -13.53 34.34 -5.25
N SER A 379 -12.23 34.15 -5.00
CA SER A 379 -11.67 32.84 -4.64
C SER A 379 -12.39 32.21 -3.45
N LEU A 380 -12.50 30.88 -3.42
CA LEU A 380 -13.07 30.14 -2.30
C LEU A 380 -12.18 30.17 -1.05
N PHE A 381 -10.88 30.45 -1.22
CA PHE A 381 -9.92 30.49 -0.12
C PHE A 381 -10.14 31.74 0.76
N PRO A 382 -10.11 31.63 2.10
CA PRO A 382 -10.31 32.77 3.00
C PRO A 382 -9.28 33.88 2.77
N GLN A 383 -9.74 35.13 2.67
CA GLN A 383 -8.86 36.29 2.44
C GLN A 383 -8.05 36.70 3.67
N ASP A 384 -8.54 36.35 4.86
CA ASP A 384 -7.95 36.60 6.17
C ASP A 384 -7.04 35.45 6.65
N SER A 385 -6.83 34.41 5.82
CA SER A 385 -5.93 33.32 6.12
C SER A 385 -4.48 33.78 6.23
N ASN A 386 -3.72 33.16 7.14
CA ASN A 386 -2.28 33.33 7.23
C ASN A 386 -1.52 32.55 6.14
N VAL A 387 -2.22 31.74 5.33
CA VAL A 387 -1.65 30.97 4.22
C VAL A 387 -1.96 31.69 2.91
N SER A 388 -0.94 31.92 2.08
CA SER A 388 -1.14 32.58 0.78
C SER A 388 -1.61 31.57 -0.27
N LEU A 389 -2.76 31.85 -0.90
CA LEU A 389 -3.25 31.05 -2.02
C LEU A 389 -2.23 30.97 -3.17
N GLU A 390 -1.55 32.08 -3.47
CA GLU A 390 -0.52 32.11 -4.52
C GLU A 390 0.63 31.13 -4.23
N GLN A 391 1.02 30.98 -2.96
CA GLN A 391 2.04 30.02 -2.55
C GLN A 391 1.55 28.57 -2.65
N ILE A 392 0.26 28.32 -2.41
CA ILE A 392 -0.35 26.99 -2.61
C ILE A 392 -0.35 26.62 -4.11
N LEU A 393 -0.71 27.57 -4.97
CA LEU A 393 -0.80 27.35 -6.41
C LEU A 393 0.57 27.21 -7.07
N ASN A 394 1.53 28.01 -6.63
CA ASN A 394 2.88 28.09 -7.18
C ASN A 394 3.93 27.87 -6.09
N PRO A 395 4.04 26.64 -5.52
CA PRO A 395 5.02 26.36 -4.48
C PRO A 395 6.45 26.52 -5.05
N PRO A 396 7.42 27.07 -4.30
CA PRO A 396 8.80 27.23 -4.77
C PRO A 396 9.43 25.91 -5.23
N ILE A 397 10.34 25.95 -6.20
CA ILE A 397 11.03 24.75 -6.72
C ILE A 397 11.73 23.98 -5.59
N GLN A 398 12.33 24.69 -4.64
CA GLN A 398 12.96 24.09 -3.47
C GLN A 398 11.95 23.34 -2.61
N GLU A 399 10.73 23.85 -2.48
CA GLU A 399 9.66 23.16 -1.75
C GLU A 399 9.19 21.91 -2.51
N GLN A 400 8.97 22.02 -3.81
CA GLN A 400 8.59 20.89 -4.67
C GLN A 400 9.66 19.77 -4.65
N SER A 401 10.94 20.14 -4.65
CA SER A 401 12.04 19.17 -4.59
C SER A 401 12.05 18.32 -3.31
N GLN A 402 11.35 18.77 -2.27
CA GLN A 402 11.24 18.06 -1.00
C GLN A 402 10.03 17.12 -0.95
N ASP A 403 9.14 17.11 -1.95
CA ASP A 403 7.97 16.22 -1.96
C ASP A 403 8.34 14.77 -2.12
N SER A 404 9.38 14.48 -2.89
CA SER A 404 9.91 13.13 -3.07
C SER A 404 10.46 12.54 -1.77
N LYS A 405 10.64 13.36 -0.71
CA LYS A 405 10.96 12.88 0.63
C LYS A 405 9.76 12.21 1.30
N LEU A 406 8.53 12.56 0.92
CA LEU A 406 7.32 11.93 1.42
C LEU A 406 7.01 10.67 0.59
N VAL A 407 7.23 9.52 1.22
CA VAL A 407 7.02 8.21 0.64
C VAL A 407 5.76 7.58 1.23
N VAL A 408 4.82 7.22 0.36
CA VAL A 408 3.63 6.46 0.73
C VAL A 408 3.98 4.97 0.69
N ILE A 409 3.55 4.23 1.72
CA ILE A 409 3.78 2.78 1.84
C ILE A 409 2.47 2.05 2.13
N ASP A 410 2.53 0.73 2.09
CA ASP A 410 1.44 -0.18 2.48
C ASP A 410 0.17 -0.09 1.62
N PHE A 411 0.35 -0.45 0.35
CA PHE A 411 -0.72 -0.45 -0.67
C PHE A 411 -1.65 -1.67 -0.59
N GLU A 412 -1.84 -2.29 0.58
CA GLU A 412 -2.63 -3.52 0.70
C GLU A 412 -4.13 -3.32 0.39
N TYR A 413 -4.66 -2.11 0.63
CA TYR A 413 -6.02 -1.72 0.29
C TYR A 413 -6.13 -0.97 -1.05
N ALA A 414 -5.02 -0.74 -1.75
CA ALA A 414 -5.00 0.10 -2.93
C ALA A 414 -5.81 -0.49 -4.10
N GLY A 415 -6.40 0.38 -4.91
CA GLY A 415 -7.22 -0.02 -6.05
C GLY A 415 -8.15 1.06 -6.55
N ALA A 416 -8.98 0.71 -7.53
CA ALA A 416 -9.88 1.66 -8.18
C ALA A 416 -10.95 2.20 -7.22
N ASN A 417 -10.92 3.51 -6.98
CA ASN A 417 -11.99 4.22 -6.30
C ASN A 417 -12.11 5.65 -6.87
N PRO A 418 -13.20 6.36 -6.60
CA PRO A 418 -13.23 7.80 -6.85
C PRO A 418 -12.17 8.49 -6.00
N ALA A 419 -11.48 9.48 -6.55
CA ALA A 419 -10.49 10.27 -5.79
C ALA A 419 -11.09 10.85 -4.50
N ALA A 420 -12.36 11.28 -4.56
CA ALA A 420 -13.08 11.81 -3.41
C ALA A 420 -13.20 10.82 -2.24
N TYR A 421 -13.25 9.50 -2.50
CA TYR A 421 -13.22 8.49 -1.45
C TYR A 421 -11.88 8.49 -0.72
N ASP A 422 -10.77 8.49 -1.46
CA ASP A 422 -9.43 8.44 -0.86
C ASP A 422 -9.10 9.74 -0.10
N LEU A 423 -9.49 10.88 -0.67
CA LEU A 423 -9.38 12.18 0.00
C LEU A 423 -10.22 12.26 1.28
N ALA A 424 -11.48 11.78 1.24
CA ALA A 424 -12.34 11.74 2.41
C ALA A 424 -11.80 10.78 3.48
N ASN A 425 -11.21 9.65 3.05
CA ASN A 425 -10.54 8.73 3.94
C ASN A 425 -9.36 9.41 4.63
N HIS A 426 -8.46 10.07 3.89
CA HIS A 426 -7.33 10.82 4.46
C HIS A 426 -7.76 11.84 5.52
N PHE A 427 -8.78 12.66 5.23
CA PHE A 427 -9.29 13.61 6.21
C PHE A 427 -9.95 12.96 7.41
N SER A 428 -10.50 11.76 7.25
CA SER A 428 -11.07 11.01 8.36
C SER A 428 -10.00 10.51 9.34
N GLU A 429 -8.79 10.25 8.85
CA GLU A 429 -7.65 9.84 9.66
C GLU A 429 -7.14 10.96 10.60
N TRP A 430 -7.50 12.22 10.33
CA TRP A 430 -7.21 13.33 11.24
C TRP A 430 -7.96 13.23 12.57
N MET A 431 -9.04 12.44 12.64
CA MET A 431 -9.82 12.24 13.86
C MET A 431 -9.25 11.13 14.77
N TYR A 432 -8.20 10.42 14.36
CA TYR A 432 -7.68 9.27 15.11
C TYR A 432 -6.25 9.50 15.61
N ASP A 433 -5.96 8.87 16.76
CA ASP A 433 -4.63 8.81 17.35
C ASP A 433 -4.36 7.38 17.83
N TYR A 434 -3.86 6.58 16.90
CA TYR A 434 -3.47 5.18 17.10
C TYR A 434 -2.27 4.99 18.03
N ASN A 435 -1.54 6.05 18.39
CA ASN A 435 -0.44 5.98 19.35
C ASN A 435 -0.88 6.38 20.77
N SER A 436 -2.15 6.71 20.97
CA SER A 436 -2.69 7.08 22.28
C SER A 436 -3.05 5.86 23.13
N SER A 437 -3.39 6.11 24.40
CA SER A 437 -3.96 5.10 25.30
C SER A 437 -5.38 4.64 24.90
N GLN A 438 -6.03 5.33 23.96
CA GLN A 438 -7.36 5.01 23.45
C GLN A 438 -7.35 5.03 21.91
N PRO A 439 -6.63 4.10 21.25
CA PRO A 439 -6.39 4.12 19.81
C PRO A 439 -7.64 3.89 18.95
N ASP A 440 -8.69 3.33 19.54
CA ASP A 440 -10.01 3.10 18.92
C ASP A 440 -10.94 4.32 19.01
N LYS A 441 -10.56 5.36 19.76
CA LYS A 441 -11.39 6.53 20.00
C LYS A 441 -11.31 7.52 18.85
N CYS A 442 -12.49 7.99 18.43
CA CYS A 442 -12.62 9.05 17.43
C CYS A 442 -12.71 10.42 18.11
N PHE A 443 -11.88 11.37 17.68
CA PHE A 443 -11.90 12.77 18.08
C PHE A 443 -12.50 13.60 16.95
N THR A 444 -13.83 13.61 16.87
CA THR A 444 -14.59 14.26 15.78
C THR A 444 -14.27 15.74 15.61
N SER A 445 -13.94 16.44 16.71
CA SER A 445 -13.53 17.84 16.70
C SER A 445 -12.22 18.11 15.94
N GLN A 446 -11.45 17.07 15.61
CA GLN A 446 -10.18 17.15 14.89
C GLN A 446 -10.33 16.93 13.37
N PHE A 447 -11.56 16.74 12.87
CA PHE A 447 -11.79 16.76 11.43
C PHE A 447 -11.32 18.11 10.85
N PRO A 448 -10.65 18.14 9.68
CA PRO A 448 -10.11 19.38 9.13
C PRO A 448 -11.19 20.45 8.95
N THR A 449 -10.85 21.69 9.29
CA THR A 449 -11.72 22.84 9.01
C THR A 449 -11.82 23.09 7.51
N ARG A 450 -12.82 23.89 7.10
CA ARG A 450 -12.98 24.31 5.70
C ARG A 450 -11.70 24.90 5.11
N GLU A 451 -11.00 25.76 5.85
CA GLU A 451 -9.73 26.35 5.40
C GLU A 451 -8.64 25.27 5.19
N GLN A 452 -8.51 24.33 6.13
CA GLN A 452 -7.54 23.23 6.02
C GLN A 452 -7.85 22.30 4.84
N MET A 453 -9.13 21.99 4.61
CA MET A 453 -9.57 21.23 3.44
C MET A 453 -9.28 21.99 2.14
N LEU A 454 -9.55 23.29 2.09
CA LEU A 454 -9.24 24.11 0.91
C LEU A 454 -7.72 24.18 0.67
N ASN A 455 -6.89 24.34 1.71
CA ASN A 455 -5.42 24.31 1.59
C ASN A 455 -4.94 23.02 0.92
N PHE A 456 -5.47 21.88 1.36
CA PHE A 456 -5.18 20.59 0.75
C PHE A 456 -5.69 20.52 -0.70
N LEU A 457 -6.94 20.92 -0.96
CA LEU A 457 -7.58 20.77 -2.27
C LEU A 457 -6.97 21.69 -3.33
N TYR A 458 -6.63 22.93 -3.01
CA TYR A 458 -5.94 23.81 -3.95
C TYR A 458 -4.59 23.21 -4.35
N SER A 459 -3.82 22.66 -3.40
CA SER A 459 -2.56 21.97 -3.69
C SER A 459 -2.78 20.71 -4.54
N TYR A 460 -3.81 19.92 -4.23
CA TYR A 460 -4.16 18.71 -4.99
C TYR A 460 -4.57 19.02 -6.43
N VAL A 461 -5.38 20.06 -6.64
CA VAL A 461 -5.94 20.44 -7.95
C VAL A 461 -4.94 21.20 -8.81
N SER A 462 -4.08 22.04 -8.21
CA SER A 462 -3.03 22.78 -8.94
C SER A 462 -1.90 21.86 -9.40
N HIS A 463 -1.62 20.79 -8.68
CA HIS A 463 -0.52 19.88 -9.00
C HIS A 463 -0.79 19.06 -10.26
N LEU A 464 0.21 19.00 -11.14
CA LEU A 464 0.10 18.39 -12.47
C LEU A 464 -1.04 18.98 -13.33
N ARG A 465 -1.55 20.17 -12.98
CA ARG A 465 -2.55 20.88 -13.76
C ARG A 465 -1.93 21.41 -15.04
N ASN A 466 -2.35 20.86 -16.17
CA ASN A 466 -2.04 21.42 -17.49
C ASN A 466 -3.00 22.56 -17.83
N ASN A 467 -2.69 23.33 -18.88
CA ASN A 467 -3.48 24.48 -19.34
C ASN A 467 -4.93 24.05 -19.62
N THR A 468 -5.79 24.16 -18.61
CA THR A 468 -7.19 23.74 -18.62
C THR A 468 -8.04 24.98 -18.76
N ALA A 469 -9.11 24.90 -19.57
CA ALA A 469 -10.06 26.00 -19.71
C ALA A 469 -10.92 26.19 -18.45
N ALA A 470 -11.07 25.16 -17.62
CA ALA A 470 -11.85 25.20 -16.40
C ALA A 470 -11.18 26.06 -15.31
N PRO A 471 -11.93 26.93 -14.61
CA PRO A 471 -11.43 27.64 -13.44
C PRO A 471 -11.06 26.69 -12.29
N ILE A 472 -9.92 26.95 -11.63
CA ILE A 472 -9.43 26.11 -10.52
C ILE A 472 -10.43 26.02 -9.36
N ASP A 473 -11.14 27.12 -9.07
CA ASP A 473 -12.12 27.17 -7.98
C ASP A 473 -13.31 26.23 -8.21
N GLU A 474 -13.74 26.04 -9.46
CA GLU A 474 -14.83 25.12 -9.78
C GLU A 474 -14.41 23.65 -9.60
N GLU A 475 -13.16 23.32 -9.94
CA GLU A 475 -12.62 21.98 -9.65
C GLU A 475 -12.42 21.74 -8.15
N VAL A 476 -11.91 22.74 -7.41
CA VAL A 476 -11.78 22.66 -5.94
C VAL A 476 -13.15 22.46 -5.30
N LYS A 477 -14.16 23.23 -5.72
CA LYS A 477 -15.56 23.09 -5.27
C LYS A 477 -16.13 21.72 -5.61
N PHE A 478 -15.85 21.19 -6.80
CA PHE A 478 -16.25 19.85 -7.19
C PHE A 478 -15.69 18.79 -6.24
N TYR A 479 -14.39 18.84 -5.95
CA TYR A 479 -13.77 17.89 -5.02
C TYR A 479 -14.27 18.06 -3.58
N TYR A 480 -14.40 19.30 -3.10
CA TYR A 480 -14.94 19.60 -1.77
C TYR A 480 -16.34 18.98 -1.58
N ASN A 481 -17.25 19.24 -2.51
CA ASN A 481 -18.60 18.68 -2.48
C ASN A 481 -18.57 17.15 -2.63
N SER A 482 -17.68 16.61 -3.46
CA SER A 482 -17.56 15.17 -3.64
C SER A 482 -17.05 14.48 -2.38
N ILE A 483 -16.10 15.08 -1.65
CA ILE A 483 -15.63 14.57 -0.35
C ILE A 483 -16.79 14.48 0.64
N ILE A 484 -17.60 15.54 0.76
CA ILE A 484 -18.78 15.54 1.65
C ILE A 484 -19.72 14.39 1.29
N LYS A 485 -20.00 14.18 0.00
CA LYS A 485 -20.87 13.08 -0.45
C LYS A 485 -20.29 11.71 -0.10
N TRP A 486 -18.97 11.53 -0.29
CA TRP A 486 -18.30 10.24 -0.13
C TRP A 486 -17.84 9.95 1.29
N ARG A 487 -17.80 10.93 2.21
CA ARG A 487 -17.24 10.81 3.57
C ARG A 487 -17.85 9.69 4.41
N ALA A 488 -19.12 9.39 4.25
CA ALA A 488 -19.76 8.30 4.97
C ALA A 488 -19.23 6.92 4.52
N THR A 489 -18.78 6.79 3.27
CA THR A 489 -18.29 5.52 2.70
C THR A 489 -17.06 4.96 3.44
N PRO A 490 -15.95 5.70 3.66
CA PRO A 490 -14.82 5.18 4.43
C PRO A 490 -15.21 4.89 5.89
N GLN A 491 -16.16 5.61 6.50
CA GLN A 491 -16.61 5.26 7.84
C GLN A 491 -17.32 3.91 7.86
N LEU A 492 -18.25 3.69 6.93
CA LEU A 492 -18.92 2.41 6.77
C LEU A 492 -17.92 1.29 6.49
N PHE A 493 -16.98 1.52 5.57
CA PHE A 493 -15.95 0.56 5.19
C PHE A 493 -15.16 0.08 6.41
N TRP A 494 -14.57 1.02 7.17
CA TRP A 494 -13.75 0.68 8.32
C TRP A 494 -14.55 0.15 9.51
N SER A 495 -15.83 0.51 9.62
CA SER A 495 -16.71 -0.11 10.62
C SER A 495 -17.00 -1.58 10.32
N LEU A 496 -17.40 -1.91 9.09
CA LEU A 496 -17.65 -3.31 8.71
C LEU A 496 -16.39 -4.15 8.82
N TRP A 497 -15.25 -3.58 8.42
CA TRP A 497 -13.94 -4.20 8.64
C TRP A 497 -13.68 -4.47 10.13
N GLY A 498 -13.92 -3.50 11.01
CA GLY A 498 -13.72 -3.69 12.45
C GLY A 498 -14.64 -4.75 13.05
N ILE A 499 -15.92 -4.82 12.64
CA ILE A 499 -16.84 -5.88 13.07
C ILE A 499 -16.31 -7.25 12.67
N LEU A 500 -15.85 -7.42 11.42
CA LEU A 500 -15.27 -8.66 10.93
C LEU A 500 -14.01 -9.06 11.71
N GLN A 501 -13.14 -8.11 12.00
CA GLN A 501 -11.89 -8.35 12.73
C GLN A 501 -12.09 -8.60 14.23
N SER A 502 -13.24 -8.23 14.79
CA SER A 502 -13.52 -8.40 16.21
C SER A 502 -13.65 -9.86 16.67
N GLY A 503 -13.75 -10.82 15.74
CA GLY A 503 -14.01 -12.24 16.02
C GLY A 503 -15.41 -12.51 16.59
N LYS A 504 -16.26 -11.49 16.77
CA LYS A 504 -17.61 -11.65 17.36
C LYS A 504 -18.61 -12.36 16.45
N LEU A 505 -18.30 -12.48 15.16
CA LEU A 505 -19.13 -13.20 14.19
C LEU A 505 -18.81 -14.69 14.15
N ASP A 506 -17.66 -15.09 14.68
CA ASP A 506 -17.29 -16.48 14.82
C ASP A 506 -18.00 -17.01 16.07
N ALA A 507 -19.22 -17.52 15.89
CA ALA A 507 -19.75 -18.45 16.87
C ALA A 507 -18.73 -19.58 17.05
N PRO A 508 -18.51 -20.14 18.25
CA PRO A 508 -17.81 -21.41 18.34
C PRO A 508 -18.61 -22.36 17.47
N ALA A 509 -18.07 -22.71 16.31
CA ALA A 509 -18.59 -23.82 15.56
C ALA A 509 -18.59 -24.96 16.57
N GLN A 510 -19.76 -25.49 16.91
CA GLN A 510 -19.84 -26.83 17.46
C GLN A 510 -19.33 -27.76 16.35
N LEU A 511 -18.02 -27.80 16.16
CA LEU A 511 -17.32 -28.85 15.47
C LEU A 511 -17.32 -30.05 16.40
N ASN A 512 -18.50 -30.66 16.54
CA ASN A 512 -18.58 -32.09 16.76
C ASN A 512 -18.20 -32.78 15.43
N ASP A 513 -16.96 -32.57 14.98
CA ASP A 513 -16.32 -33.46 14.03
C ASP A 513 -15.83 -34.67 14.83
N GLU A 514 -16.76 -35.59 15.14
CA GLU A 514 -16.40 -36.94 15.56
C GLU A 514 -15.68 -37.64 14.38
N LYS A 515 -14.36 -37.52 14.33
CA LYS A 515 -13.52 -38.39 13.50
C LYS A 515 -13.17 -39.65 14.29
N GLU A 516 -13.82 -40.76 13.96
CA GLU A 516 -13.40 -42.09 14.42
C GLU A 516 -12.00 -42.42 13.90
N ARG A 517 -11.12 -42.85 14.82
CA ARG A 517 -9.86 -43.49 14.45
C ARG A 517 -10.16 -44.87 13.86
N PRO A 518 -9.36 -45.39 12.90
CA PRO A 518 -9.40 -46.79 12.47
C PRO A 518 -9.09 -47.85 13.56
N SER A 519 -8.95 -47.44 14.82
CA SER A 519 -8.62 -48.29 15.97
C SER A 519 -9.35 -47.96 17.28
N GLY A 520 -10.47 -47.20 17.23
CA GLY A 520 -11.45 -47.18 18.32
C GLY A 520 -11.11 -46.43 19.63
N GLY A 521 -10.55 -45.20 19.57
CA GLY A 521 -10.39 -44.34 20.75
C GLY A 521 -10.54 -42.84 20.46
N LYS A 522 -11.23 -42.09 21.35
CA LYS A 522 -11.53 -40.64 21.25
C LYS A 522 -10.36 -39.75 21.76
N TYR A 523 -10.22 -38.53 21.23
CA TYR A 523 -9.38 -37.46 21.82
C TYR A 523 -10.25 -36.53 22.67
N ILE A 524 -9.76 -36.12 23.85
CA ILE A 524 -10.24 -34.95 24.60
C ILE A 524 -9.15 -33.90 24.44
N PHE A 525 -9.47 -32.76 23.84
CA PHE A 525 -8.61 -31.58 23.87
C PHE A 525 -9.09 -30.70 25.02
N THR A 526 -8.28 -30.58 26.06
CA THR A 526 -8.47 -29.59 27.11
C THR A 526 -7.57 -28.42 26.75
N GLU A 527 -8.16 -27.26 26.41
CA GLU A 527 -7.43 -25.99 26.43
C GLU A 527 -6.95 -25.79 27.88
N MET A 528 -5.63 -25.75 28.07
CA MET A 528 -5.05 -25.35 29.34
C MET A 528 -4.97 -23.82 29.34
N ASP A 529 -5.77 -23.21 30.21
CA ASP A 529 -5.50 -21.88 30.75
C ASP A 529 -4.10 -21.88 31.36
N GLU A 530 -3.11 -21.28 30.71
CA GLU A 530 -1.85 -20.93 31.38
C GLU A 530 -2.03 -19.57 32.05
N ALA A 531 -2.46 -19.68 33.31
CA ALA A 531 -2.41 -18.65 34.31
C ALA A 531 -0.99 -18.09 34.50
N SER A 532 -0.96 -16.80 34.79
CA SER A 532 0.07 -16.04 35.50
C SER A 532 1.18 -16.85 36.19
N ASP A 533 2.42 -16.60 35.79
CA ASP A 533 3.54 -16.64 36.73
C ASP A 533 4.30 -15.31 36.65
N ALA A 534 4.13 -14.52 37.70
CA ALA A 534 4.91 -13.33 37.97
C ALA A 534 6.30 -13.77 38.42
N LEU A 535 7.31 -13.49 37.60
CA LEU A 535 8.70 -13.48 38.04
C LEU A 535 9.24 -12.07 37.87
N GLU A 536 9.34 -11.38 39.01
CA GLU A 536 10.11 -10.16 39.18
C GLU A 536 11.56 -10.41 38.75
N THR A 537 12.01 -9.73 37.70
CA THR A 537 13.43 -9.41 37.54
C THR A 537 13.55 -7.92 37.32
N SER A 538 13.96 -7.24 38.39
CA SER A 538 14.52 -5.90 38.34
C SER A 538 15.74 -5.89 37.44
N ASP A 539 15.70 -5.14 36.34
CA ASP A 539 16.91 -4.48 35.89
C ASP A 539 16.60 -3.14 35.23
N SER A 540 17.20 -2.12 35.84
CA SER A 540 17.14 -0.72 35.48
C SER A 540 18.17 -0.44 34.39
N THR A 541 17.74 -0.16 33.16
CA THR A 541 18.53 0.68 32.25
C THR A 541 17.65 1.56 31.38
N SER A 542 18.11 2.79 31.26
CA SER A 542 17.46 3.98 30.72
C SER A 542 17.35 4.01 29.19
N ASP A 543 16.19 4.50 28.75
CA ASP A 543 15.99 5.50 27.69
C ASP A 543 16.49 5.19 26.26
N SER A 544 15.56 4.72 25.43
CA SER A 544 15.41 5.21 24.06
C SER A 544 13.95 5.05 23.63
N SER A 545 13.27 6.18 23.45
CA SER A 545 11.88 6.28 22.99
C SER A 545 11.76 5.88 21.52
N SER A 546 11.45 4.61 21.27
CA SER A 546 10.81 4.20 20.01
C SER A 546 9.30 4.11 20.27
N GLU A 547 8.53 5.05 19.72
CA GLU A 547 7.07 4.99 19.71
C GLU A 547 6.64 3.69 19.02
N LYS A 548 6.21 2.70 19.81
CA LYS A 548 5.67 1.44 19.30
C LYS A 548 4.17 1.61 19.14
N GLY A 549 3.68 1.43 17.91
CA GLY A 549 2.26 1.36 17.61
C GLY A 549 1.55 0.25 18.40
N VAL A 550 0.23 0.37 18.52
CA VAL A 550 -0.63 -0.51 19.31
C VAL A 550 -0.64 -1.93 18.76
N ASP A 551 -0.57 -2.91 19.66
CA ASP A 551 -0.65 -4.32 19.33
C ASP A 551 -2.08 -4.74 18.96
N VAL A 552 -2.21 -5.58 17.93
CA VAL A 552 -3.47 -6.01 17.31
C VAL A 552 -4.44 -6.60 18.33
N ASP A 553 -3.89 -7.38 19.26
CA ASP A 553 -4.66 -8.12 20.25
C ASP A 553 -5.22 -7.21 21.36
N SER A 554 -4.73 -5.98 21.47
CA SER A 554 -5.18 -4.97 22.44
C SER A 554 -6.19 -3.96 21.85
N PHE A 555 -6.40 -3.97 20.54
CA PHE A 555 -7.25 -2.99 19.86
C PHE A 555 -8.74 -3.32 19.99
N ASN A 556 -9.55 -2.35 20.44
CA ASN A 556 -11.00 -2.55 20.58
C ASN A 556 -11.73 -2.28 19.26
N TYR A 557 -11.75 -3.29 18.38
CA TYR A 557 -12.39 -3.22 17.07
C TYR A 557 -13.87 -2.83 17.10
N VAL A 558 -14.62 -3.28 18.11
CA VAL A 558 -16.07 -3.06 18.16
C VAL A 558 -16.40 -1.62 18.60
N SER A 559 -15.60 -1.07 19.53
CA SER A 559 -15.67 0.34 19.90
C SER A 559 -15.29 1.26 18.73
N TYR A 560 -14.19 0.95 18.04
CA TYR A 560 -13.79 1.63 16.81
C TYR A 560 -14.92 1.63 15.76
N SER A 561 -15.54 0.47 15.53
CA SER A 561 -16.63 0.31 14.58
C SER A 561 -17.84 1.16 14.91
N ARG A 562 -18.16 1.30 16.21
CA ARG A 562 -19.26 2.14 16.68
C ARG A 562 -19.01 3.62 16.40
N HIS A 563 -17.81 4.12 16.69
CA HIS A 563 -17.49 5.53 16.43
C HIS A 563 -17.58 5.86 14.92
N LYS A 564 -17.10 4.96 14.06
CA LYS A 564 -17.22 5.12 12.61
C LYS A 564 -18.71 5.13 12.17
N ILE A 565 -19.55 4.28 12.74
CA ILE A 565 -20.99 4.24 12.41
C ILE A 565 -21.73 5.50 12.85
N GLU A 566 -21.36 6.08 13.98
CA GLU A 566 -21.93 7.35 14.44
C GLU A 566 -21.71 8.46 13.40
N LEU A 567 -20.51 8.56 12.85
CA LEU A 567 -20.17 9.48 11.75
C LEU A 567 -20.95 9.16 10.47
N PHE A 568 -21.03 7.89 10.08
CA PHE A 568 -21.80 7.44 8.91
C PHE A 568 -23.26 7.91 8.99
N TRP A 569 -23.92 7.69 10.12
CA TRP A 569 -25.30 8.12 10.30
C TRP A 569 -25.44 9.64 10.35
N GLY A 570 -24.50 10.33 11.01
CA GLY A 570 -24.44 11.78 11.01
C GLY A 570 -24.46 12.36 9.59
N ASP A 571 -23.61 11.82 8.71
CA ASP A 571 -23.53 12.23 7.30
C ASP A 571 -24.81 11.92 6.54
N LEU A 572 -25.35 10.70 6.66
CA LEU A 572 -26.56 10.30 5.95
C LEU A 572 -27.79 11.14 6.34
N LEU A 573 -27.91 11.52 7.60
CA LEU A 573 -28.98 12.39 8.09
C LEU A 573 -28.83 13.81 7.54
N GLN A 574 -27.62 14.36 7.54
CA GLN A 574 -27.36 15.70 7.02
C GLN A 574 -27.56 15.79 5.50
N LEU A 575 -27.20 14.74 4.78
CA LEU A 575 -27.41 14.62 3.33
C LEU A 575 -28.87 14.29 2.95
N GLY A 576 -29.75 14.02 3.92
CA GLY A 576 -31.15 13.64 3.67
C GLY A 576 -31.30 12.26 3.02
N VAL A 577 -30.28 11.41 3.10
CA VAL A 577 -30.28 10.05 2.56
C VAL A 577 -30.97 9.08 3.52
N ALA A 578 -30.84 9.31 4.83
CA ALA A 578 -31.53 8.56 5.88
C ALA A 578 -32.50 9.44 6.67
N GLU A 579 -33.51 8.80 7.24
CA GLU A 579 -34.46 9.42 8.17
C GLU A 579 -34.03 9.16 9.62
N LYS A 580 -34.43 10.03 10.55
CA LYS A 580 -34.03 9.93 11.96
C LYS A 580 -34.47 8.63 12.64
N ASP A 581 -35.54 8.01 12.16
CA ASP A 581 -36.07 6.75 12.67
C ASP A 581 -35.26 5.51 12.22
N ALA A 582 -34.39 5.67 11.22
CA ALA A 582 -33.51 4.61 10.73
C ALA A 582 -32.34 4.33 11.69
N CYS A 583 -32.00 5.27 12.58
CA CYS A 583 -30.89 5.19 13.52
C CYS A 583 -31.33 5.36 14.98
N VAL A 584 -30.54 4.83 15.92
CA VAL A 584 -30.82 4.83 17.36
C VAL A 584 -29.65 5.45 18.12
N GLY A 585 -29.95 6.38 19.03
CA GLY A 585 -28.99 6.83 20.05
C GLY A 585 -27.92 7.83 19.59
N ILE A 586 -28.11 8.48 18.44
CA ILE A 586 -27.24 9.60 18.00
C ILE A 586 -27.56 10.82 18.86
N LYS A 587 -26.62 11.22 19.70
CA LYS A 587 -26.77 12.35 20.62
C LYS A 587 -26.18 13.65 20.07
N GLU A 588 -25.23 13.57 19.14
CA GLU A 588 -24.55 14.73 18.57
C GLU A 588 -24.52 14.60 17.04
N GLN A 589 -25.16 15.55 16.35
CA GLN A 589 -24.85 15.80 14.95
C GLN A 589 -23.51 16.52 14.97
N LEU A 590 -22.52 16.07 14.18
CA LEU A 590 -21.36 16.90 13.84
C LEU A 590 -21.89 18.29 13.49
N ASP A 591 -21.37 19.31 14.17
CA ASP A 591 -21.82 20.69 13.99
C ASP A 591 -21.81 20.99 12.49
N ALA A 592 -22.95 21.45 11.95
CA ALA A 592 -23.05 21.78 10.53
C ALA A 592 -22.00 22.85 10.13
N ASN A 593 -21.46 23.59 11.11
CA ASN A 593 -20.37 24.55 10.92
C ASN A 593 -18.97 23.91 10.76
N GLN A 594 -18.81 22.61 11.02
CA GLN A 594 -17.56 21.86 10.78
C GLN A 594 -17.51 21.20 9.39
N LEU A 595 -18.55 21.35 8.56
CA LEU A 595 -18.71 20.73 7.23
C LEU A 595 -18.66 21.74 6.08
#